data_AF-A0A1S1T7P4-F1
#
_entry.id   AF-A0A1S1T7P4-F1
#
_cell.length_a   1.000
_cell.length_b   1.000
_cell.length_c   1.000
_cell.angle_alpha   90.00
_cell.angle_beta   90.00
_cell.angle_gamma   90.00
#
_symmetry.space_group_name_H-M   'P 1'
#
loop_
_entity.id
_entity.type
_entity.pdbx_description
1 polymer ?
#
loop_
_entity_poly.entity_id
_entity_poly.type
_entity_poly.pdbx_seq_one_letter_code
_entity_poly.pdbx_strand_id
1 'polypeptide(L)'
;MRKNSRKNPKMSTVEFCQEALRTRIAPPSLGSVKRRITVAAREMGWSVSRTKDVWYADPRVSIDGEELREIELKAGIDYGREEARDLDAAIDRATALLVEMQAHSPRTLAHALIEAARILAGSRA
;
A
#
# COMPACT_ATOMS: atom_id res chain seq x y z
N MET A 1 -9.29 -26.78 -16.97
CA MET A 1 -9.47 -25.32 -16.83
C MET A 1 -8.72 -24.84 -15.59
N ARG A 2 -7.52 -24.28 -15.77
CA ARG A 2 -6.62 -23.89 -14.67
C ARG A 2 -7.05 -22.52 -14.15
N LYS A 3 -7.69 -22.47 -12.97
CA LYS A 3 -8.06 -21.21 -12.32
C LYS A 3 -6.77 -20.53 -11.82
N ASN A 4 -6.16 -19.70 -12.68
CA ASN A 4 -5.17 -18.74 -12.23
C ASN A 4 -5.91 -17.60 -11.52
N SER A 5 -6.33 -17.83 -10.29
CA SER A 5 -6.65 -16.74 -9.39
C SER A 5 -5.33 -16.10 -8.97
N ARG A 6 -4.86 -15.09 -9.70
CA ARG A 6 -3.98 -14.09 -9.09
C ARG A 6 -4.82 -13.32 -8.08
N LYS A 7 -5.09 -13.94 -6.93
CA LYS A 7 -5.43 -13.22 -5.72
C LYS A 7 -4.12 -12.55 -5.31
N ASN A 8 -3.92 -11.29 -5.70
CA ASN A 8 -3.18 -10.42 -4.80
C ASN A 8 -4.19 -10.10 -3.70
N PRO A 9 -4.15 -10.76 -2.52
CA PRO A 9 -4.96 -10.29 -1.41
C PRO A 9 -4.55 -8.84 -1.18
N LYS A 10 -5.53 -7.92 -1.15
CA LYS A 10 -5.29 -6.57 -0.63
C LYS A 10 -4.82 -6.75 0.81
N MET A 11 -3.50 -6.75 1.01
CA MET A 11 -2.88 -6.88 2.32
C MET A 11 -3.30 -5.64 3.12
N SER A 12 -3.80 -5.84 4.33
CA SER A 12 -4.06 -4.71 5.22
C SER A 12 -2.74 -4.04 5.60
N THR A 13 -2.76 -2.73 5.85
CA THR A 13 -1.57 -1.98 6.29
C THR A 13 -0.90 -2.63 7.50
N VAL A 14 -1.69 -3.20 8.41
CA VAL A 14 -1.19 -3.88 9.60
C VAL A 14 -0.48 -5.19 9.26
N GLU A 15 -1.00 -5.99 8.33
CA GLU A 15 -0.33 -7.20 7.83
C GLU A 15 0.98 -6.88 7.11
N PHE A 16 1.01 -5.78 6.34
CA PHE A 16 2.24 -5.28 5.73
C PHE A 16 3.29 -4.93 6.79
N CYS A 17 2.88 -4.17 7.82
CA CYS A 17 3.77 -3.78 8.92
C CYS A 17 4.28 -5.01 9.70
N GLN A 18 3.42 -6.00 9.95
CA GLN A 18 3.79 -7.27 10.55
C GLN A 18 4.89 -7.98 9.75
N GLU A 19 4.70 -8.10 8.44
CA GLU A 19 5.65 -8.80 7.58
C GLU A 19 6.99 -8.06 7.49
N ALA A 20 6.94 -6.73 7.32
CA ALA A 20 8.13 -5.88 7.31
C ALA A 20 8.93 -6.00 8.62
N LEU A 21 8.25 -5.96 9.77
CA LEU A 21 8.87 -6.16 11.08
C LEU A 21 9.54 -7.52 11.21
N ARG A 22 8.85 -8.59 10.76
CA ARG A 22 9.33 -9.97 10.94
C ARG A 22 10.44 -10.35 9.97
N THR A 23 10.45 -9.82 8.77
CA THR A 23 11.36 -10.27 7.71
C THR A 23 12.52 -9.33 7.47
N ARG A 24 12.30 -8.01 7.58
CA ARG A 24 13.31 -6.99 7.26
C ARG A 24 13.92 -6.40 8.52
N ILE A 25 13.10 -5.90 9.44
CA ILE A 25 13.60 -5.16 10.61
C ILE A 25 14.17 -6.11 11.67
N ALA A 26 13.44 -7.17 12.02
CA ALA A 26 13.88 -8.16 12.99
C ALA A 26 13.77 -9.58 12.42
N PRO A 27 14.68 -9.99 11.51
CA PRO A 27 14.64 -11.29 10.86
C PRO A 27 14.80 -12.46 11.84
N PRO A 28 14.36 -13.69 11.45
CA PRO A 28 14.51 -14.89 12.29
C PRO A 28 15.95 -15.21 12.71
N SER A 29 16.94 -14.74 11.93
CA SER A 29 18.38 -14.90 12.22
C SER A 29 18.81 -14.24 13.53
N LEU A 30 18.03 -13.28 14.06
CA LEU A 30 18.30 -12.63 15.35
C LEU A 30 17.90 -13.47 16.57
N GLY A 31 17.31 -14.65 16.36
CA GLY A 31 16.99 -15.62 17.41
C GLY A 31 15.52 -15.62 17.83
N SER A 32 15.27 -15.78 19.14
CA SER A 32 13.92 -16.00 19.67
C SER A 32 12.96 -14.84 19.38
N VAL A 33 11.66 -15.14 19.29
CA VAL A 33 10.60 -14.14 19.04
C VAL A 33 10.66 -13.00 20.06
N LYS A 34 10.88 -13.32 21.35
CA LYS A 34 10.99 -12.31 22.42
C LYS A 34 12.15 -11.33 22.17
N ARG A 35 13.31 -11.85 21.75
CA ARG A 35 14.47 -11.02 21.41
C ARG A 35 14.18 -10.16 20.19
N ARG A 36 13.57 -10.73 19.15
CA ARG A 36 13.20 -10.02 17.93
C ARG A 36 12.21 -8.88 18.16
N ILE A 37 11.19 -9.09 18.99
CA ILE A 37 10.26 -8.02 19.39
C ILE A 37 11.00 -6.91 20.14
N THR A 38 11.96 -7.27 21.00
CA THR A 38 12.76 -6.26 21.73
C THR A 38 13.67 -5.47 20.79
N VAL A 39 14.28 -6.13 19.80
CA VAL A 39 15.08 -5.45 18.77
C VAL A 39 14.19 -4.52 17.93
N ALA A 40 13.07 -5.02 17.41
CA ALA A 40 12.12 -4.23 16.64
C ALA A 40 11.61 -3.00 17.41
N ALA A 41 11.29 -3.16 18.70
CA ALA A 41 10.85 -2.05 19.55
C ALA A 41 11.93 -0.96 19.67
N ARG A 42 13.20 -1.36 19.82
CA ARG A 42 14.33 -0.43 19.88
C ARG A 42 14.58 0.26 18.55
N GLU A 43 14.53 -0.50 17.45
CA GLU A 43 14.69 0.04 16.11
C GLU A 43 13.61 1.07 15.79
N MET A 44 12.35 0.78 16.10
CA MET A 44 11.22 1.66 15.83
C MET A 44 11.04 2.76 16.88
N GLY A 45 11.75 2.72 18.01
CA GLY A 45 11.48 3.63 19.14
C GLY A 45 10.12 3.41 19.82
N TRP A 46 9.51 2.24 19.60
CA TRP A 46 8.18 1.91 20.11
C TRP A 46 8.23 1.23 21.48
N SER A 47 7.09 1.24 22.19
CA SER A 47 6.92 0.38 23.36
C SER A 47 6.89 -1.10 22.94
N VAL A 48 7.31 -1.98 23.85
CA VAL A 48 7.29 -3.44 23.60
C VAL A 48 5.86 -3.94 23.36
N SER A 49 4.85 -3.37 24.05
CA SER A 49 3.45 -3.71 23.84
C SER A 49 2.97 -3.30 22.45
N ARG A 50 3.19 -2.04 22.04
CA ARG A 50 2.86 -1.55 20.69
C ARG A 50 3.49 -2.43 19.62
N THR A 51 4.80 -2.71 19.77
CA THR A 51 5.55 -3.56 18.85
C THR A 51 4.94 -4.95 18.79
N LYS A 52 4.54 -5.53 19.93
CA LYS A 52 3.90 -6.83 19.99
C LYS A 52 2.55 -6.83 19.26
N ASP A 53 1.75 -5.78 19.43
CA ASP A 53 0.44 -5.68 18.80
C ASP A 53 0.58 -5.62 17.27
N VAL A 54 1.51 -4.82 16.74
CA VAL A 54 1.85 -4.83 15.30
C VAL A 54 2.47 -6.16 14.88
N TRP A 55 3.36 -6.72 15.70
CA TRP A 55 4.01 -8.00 15.42
C TRP A 55 3.01 -9.13 15.20
N TYR A 56 1.88 -9.13 15.91
CA TYR A 56 0.82 -10.11 15.76
C TYR A 56 -0.34 -9.67 14.85
N ALA A 57 -0.23 -8.48 14.25
CA ALA A 57 -1.29 -7.86 13.47
C ALA A 57 -2.63 -7.82 14.24
N ASP A 58 -2.59 -7.33 15.49
CA ASP A 58 -3.80 -7.19 16.29
C ASP A 58 -4.82 -6.31 15.55
N PRO A 59 -6.07 -6.78 15.33
CA PRO A 59 -7.07 -6.04 14.55
C PRO A 59 -7.48 -4.70 15.17
N ARG A 60 -7.14 -4.45 16.44
CA ARG A 60 -7.41 -3.18 17.13
C ARG A 60 -6.35 -2.13 16.89
N VAL A 61 -5.21 -2.52 16.33
CA VAL A 61 -4.12 -1.61 16.01
C VAL A 61 -4.45 -0.81 14.75
N SER A 62 -4.41 0.51 14.87
CA SER A 62 -4.26 1.42 13.74
C SER A 62 -2.78 1.72 13.50
N ILE A 63 -2.39 1.87 12.25
CA ILE A 63 -1.07 2.37 11.83
C ILE A 63 -1.33 3.69 11.15
N ASP A 64 -0.73 4.77 11.64
CA ASP A 64 -0.82 6.06 10.96
C ASP A 64 0.17 6.18 9.80
N GLY A 65 0.05 7.25 9.02
CA GLY A 65 0.88 7.44 7.82
C GLY A 65 2.36 7.71 8.13
N GLU A 66 2.68 8.23 9.31
CA GLU A 66 4.06 8.50 9.74
C GLU A 66 4.73 7.21 10.19
N GLU A 67 4.05 6.41 11.03
CA GLU A 67 4.48 5.07 11.43
C GLU A 67 4.70 4.15 10.22
N LEU A 68 3.81 4.20 9.23
CA LEU A 68 3.96 3.42 7.99
C LEU A 68 5.23 3.82 7.24
N ARG A 69 5.46 5.13 7.08
CA ARG A 69 6.65 5.65 6.40
C ARG A 69 7.94 5.27 7.14
N GLU A 70 7.94 5.31 8.47
CA GLU A 70 9.09 4.89 9.27
C GLU A 70 9.40 3.40 9.08
N ILE A 71 8.37 2.55 9.04
CA ILE A 71 8.55 1.12 8.76
C ILE A 71 9.13 0.90 7.38
N GLU A 72 8.59 1.57 6.34
CA GLU A 72 9.08 1.47 4.97
C GLU A 72 10.57 1.82 4.88
N LEU A 73 10.95 2.94 5.49
CA LEU A 73 12.35 3.41 5.55
C LEU A 73 13.26 2.38 6.24
N LYS A 74 12.87 1.88 7.42
CA LYS A 74 13.69 0.94 8.19
C LYS A 74 13.72 -0.47 7.60
N ALA A 75 12.65 -0.88 6.92
CA ALA A 75 12.59 -2.14 6.22
C ALA A 75 13.35 -2.12 4.88
N GLY A 76 13.80 -0.94 4.43
CA GLY A 76 14.42 -0.75 3.10
C GLY A 76 13.42 -1.06 1.98
N ILE A 77 12.14 -0.77 2.22
CA ILE A 77 11.04 -1.02 1.32
C ILE A 77 10.63 0.32 0.71
N ASP A 78 11.01 0.57 -0.55
CA ASP A 78 10.58 1.74 -1.33
C ASP A 78 9.24 1.53 -2.06
N TYR A 79 8.43 0.53 -1.64
CA TYR A 79 7.14 0.20 -2.30
C TYR A 79 6.19 1.40 -2.38
N GLY A 80 6.13 2.22 -1.32
CA GLY A 80 5.22 3.37 -1.27
C GLY A 80 5.58 4.50 -2.23
N ARG A 81 6.84 4.62 -2.68
CA ARG A 81 7.26 5.72 -3.56
C ARG A 81 7.08 5.37 -5.03
N GLU A 82 7.27 4.12 -5.41
CA GLU A 82 7.13 3.69 -6.81
C GLU A 82 5.65 3.56 -7.20
N GLU A 83 4.81 2.92 -6.37
CA GLU A 83 3.37 2.85 -6.63
C GLU A 83 2.67 4.21 -6.51
N ALA A 84 3.06 5.07 -5.56
CA ALA A 84 2.52 6.43 -5.47
C ALA A 84 2.96 7.29 -6.66
N ARG A 85 4.21 7.17 -7.13
CA ARG A 85 4.66 7.86 -8.35
C ARG A 85 3.89 7.39 -9.58
N ASP A 86 3.62 6.10 -9.69
CA ASP A 86 2.84 5.55 -10.81
C ASP A 86 1.38 6.03 -10.77
N LEU A 87 0.80 6.13 -9.57
CA LEU A 87 -0.53 6.70 -9.35
C LEU A 87 -0.57 8.19 -9.65
N ASP A 88 0.37 8.98 -9.13
CA ASP A 88 0.47 10.42 -9.40
C ASP A 88 0.66 10.67 -10.90
N ALA A 89 1.53 9.90 -11.57
CA ALA A 89 1.70 9.99 -13.02
C ALA A 89 0.42 9.60 -13.79
N ALA A 90 -0.38 8.66 -13.28
CA ALA A 90 -1.67 8.33 -13.87
C ALA A 90 -2.71 9.44 -13.66
N ILE A 91 -2.73 10.07 -12.48
CA ILE A 91 -3.61 11.20 -12.15
C ILE A 91 -3.23 12.43 -12.97
N ASP A 92 -1.95 12.73 -13.13
CA ASP A 92 -1.46 13.84 -13.95
C ASP A 92 -1.84 13.66 -15.42
N ARG A 93 -1.71 12.44 -15.96
CA ARG A 93 -2.18 12.14 -17.32
C ARG A 93 -3.70 12.27 -17.45
N ALA A 94 -4.46 11.76 -16.48
CA ALA A 94 -5.91 11.91 -16.49
C ALA A 94 -6.34 13.38 -16.37
N THR A 95 -5.63 14.17 -15.57
CA THR A 95 -5.87 15.60 -15.38
C THR A 95 -5.53 16.39 -16.64
N ALA A 96 -4.40 16.10 -17.29
CA ALA A 96 -4.03 16.70 -18.57
C ALA A 96 -5.08 16.41 -19.66
N LEU A 97 -5.55 15.16 -19.76
CA LEU A 97 -6.64 14.79 -20.67
C LEU A 97 -7.94 15.54 -20.36
N LEU A 98 -8.30 15.68 -19.08
CA LEU A 98 -9.48 16.44 -18.68
C LEU A 98 -9.37 17.93 -19.03
N VAL A 99 -8.20 18.54 -18.82
CA VAL A 99 -7.94 19.95 -19.15
C VAL A 99 -7.97 20.19 -20.66
N GLU A 100 -7.35 19.31 -21.46
CA GLU A 100 -7.38 19.37 -22.92
C GLU A 100 -8.81 19.20 -23.46
N MET A 101 -9.59 18.30 -22.88
CA MET A 101 -10.98 18.09 -23.25
C MET A 101 -11.89 19.28 -22.89
N GLN A 102 -11.61 19.96 -21.78
CA GLN A 102 -12.35 21.14 -21.35
C GLN A 102 -12.08 22.36 -22.24
N ALA A 103 -10.89 22.43 -22.85
CA ALA A 103 -10.55 23.45 -23.85
C ALA A 103 -11.29 23.27 -25.18
N HIS A 104 -11.81 22.08 -25.49
CA HIS A 104 -12.42 21.78 -26.80
C HIS A 104 -13.95 21.58 -26.83
N SER A 105 -14.63 21.38 -25.68
CA SER A 105 -16.09 21.59 -25.43
C SER A 105 -16.58 20.67 -24.30
N PRO A 106 -17.50 21.10 -23.40
CA PRO A 106 -18.02 20.27 -22.31
C PRO A 106 -18.81 19.03 -22.78
N ARG A 107 -19.29 19.01 -24.03
CA ARG A 107 -20.00 17.84 -24.61
C ARG A 107 -19.06 16.65 -24.85
N THR A 108 -17.79 16.92 -25.13
CA THR A 108 -16.75 15.90 -25.36
C THR A 108 -16.41 15.16 -24.06
N LEU A 109 -16.50 15.86 -22.93
CA LEU A 109 -16.21 15.35 -21.59
C LEU A 109 -17.26 14.33 -21.12
N ALA A 110 -18.55 14.65 -21.31
CA ALA A 110 -19.63 13.69 -21.03
C ALA A 110 -19.49 12.43 -21.89
N HIS A 111 -19.13 12.56 -23.17
CA HIS A 111 -19.03 11.44 -24.10
C HIS A 111 -17.86 10.50 -23.76
N ALA A 112 -16.69 11.03 -23.41
CA ALA A 112 -15.55 10.21 -23.02
C ALA A 112 -15.73 9.59 -21.63
N LEU A 113 -16.39 10.26 -20.70
CA LEU A 113 -16.68 9.71 -19.38
C LEU A 113 -17.69 8.55 -19.47
N ILE A 114 -18.68 8.66 -20.36
CA ILE A 114 -19.61 7.57 -20.69
C ILE A 114 -18.86 6.40 -21.33
N GLU A 115 -17.90 6.65 -22.23
CA GLU A 115 -17.13 5.54 -22.82
C GLU A 115 -16.12 4.92 -21.87
N ALA A 116 -15.45 5.70 -21.03
CA ALA A 116 -14.59 5.17 -19.98
C ALA A 116 -15.39 4.31 -18.99
N ALA A 117 -16.60 4.75 -18.61
CA ALA A 117 -17.50 3.97 -17.77
C ALA A 117 -17.98 2.68 -18.47
N ARG A 118 -18.24 2.70 -19.78
CA ARG A 118 -18.57 1.50 -20.57
C ARG A 118 -17.41 0.52 -20.67
N ILE A 119 -16.18 1.00 -20.86
CA ILE A 119 -14.99 0.14 -20.90
C ILE A 119 -14.78 -0.50 -19.52
N LEU A 120 -14.93 0.26 -18.43
CA LEU A 120 -14.87 -0.28 -17.07
C LEU A 120 -16.01 -1.28 -16.77
N ALA A 121 -17.21 -1.06 -17.31
CA ALA A 121 -18.36 -1.93 -17.12
C ALA A 121 -18.36 -3.17 -18.04
N GLY A 122 -17.80 -3.05 -19.25
CA GLY A 122 -17.67 -4.11 -20.26
C GLY A 122 -16.44 -5.00 -20.05
N SER A 123 -15.42 -4.51 -19.35
CA SER A 123 -14.29 -5.31 -18.82
C SER A 123 -14.71 -6.31 -17.73
N ARG A 124 -16.01 -6.40 -17.41
CA ARG A 124 -16.61 -7.31 -16.43
C ARG A 124 -17.44 -8.46 -17.04
N ALA A 125 -17.33 -8.69 -18.35
CA ALA A 125 -17.90 -9.87 -19.02
C ALA A 125 -16.85 -10.97 -19.22
#